data_AF-A0A7X4FS70-F1
#
_entry.id   AF-A0A7X4FS70-F1
#
_cell.length_a   1.000
_cell.length_b   1.000
_cell.length_c   1.000
_cell.angle_alpha   90.00
_cell.angle_beta   90.00
_cell.angle_gamma   90.00
#
_symmetry.space_group_name_H-M   'P 1'
#
loop_
_entity.id
_entity.type
_entity.pdbx_description
1 polymer ?
#
loop_
_entity_poly.entity_id
_entity_poly.type
_entity_poly.pdbx_seq_one_letter_code
_entity_poly.pdbx_strand_id
1 'polypeptide(L)'
;MDWFFDQWVYGVDVPTYRPDLEVSPLRDAREPFVLHGRVRQEDVPPGFRSSVPIRLEFRDRDPIVRRILIDRPEVDVEIPIPAEPTRIEFNYLHGVLARVR
;
A
#
# COMPACT_ATOMS: atom_id res chain seq x y z
N MET A 1 18.16 6.39 -7.77
CA MET A 1 18.40 5.48 -6.61
C MET A 1 18.84 6.26 -5.38
N ASP A 2 19.45 7.43 -5.56
CA ASP A 2 20.01 8.29 -4.51
C ASP A 2 19.05 8.53 -3.32
N TRP A 3 17.77 8.86 -3.61
CA TRP A 3 16.76 9.09 -2.57
C TRP A 3 16.59 7.91 -1.59
N PHE A 4 16.74 6.66 -2.04
CA PHE A 4 16.53 5.48 -1.21
C PHE A 4 17.62 5.36 -0.15
N PHE A 5 18.89 5.57 -0.54
CA PHE A 5 20.01 5.52 0.40
C PHE A 5 19.93 6.66 1.41
N ASP A 6 19.64 7.88 0.93
CA ASP A 6 19.53 9.05 1.79
C ASP A 6 18.43 8.89 2.86
N GLN A 7 17.30 8.27 2.50
CA GLN A 7 16.14 8.16 3.39
C GLN A 7 16.14 6.89 4.26
N TRP A 8 16.55 5.75 3.71
CA TRP A 8 16.40 4.45 4.38
C TRP A 8 17.70 3.85 4.90
N VAL A 9 18.86 4.31 4.40
CA VAL A 9 20.18 3.80 4.83
C VAL A 9 20.90 4.83 5.71
N TYR A 10 20.83 6.11 5.35
CA TYR A 10 21.44 7.21 6.11
C TYR A 10 20.43 7.98 6.98
N GLY A 11 19.14 7.90 6.65
CA GLY A 11 18.05 8.41 7.47
C GLY A 11 17.75 7.48 8.64
N VAL A 12 17.20 8.04 9.72
CA VAL A 12 16.79 7.31 10.94
C VAL A 12 15.27 7.34 11.15
N ASP A 13 14.54 7.96 10.24
CA ASP A 13 13.10 8.16 10.37
C ASP A 13 12.35 6.86 10.07
N VAL A 14 11.32 6.57 10.86
CA VAL A 14 10.46 5.38 10.70
C VAL A 14 9.04 5.87 10.44
N PRO A 15 8.51 5.73 9.22
CA PRO A 15 7.17 6.22 8.90
C PRO A 15 6.09 5.50 9.69
N THR A 16 5.05 6.24 10.02
CA THR A 16 3.77 5.70 10.45
C THR A 16 2.79 5.77 9.28
N TYR A 17 2.25 4.62 8.86
CA TYR A 17 1.19 4.54 7.87
C TYR A 17 -0.16 4.31 8.52
N ARG A 18 -1.18 5.01 8.01
CA ARG A 18 -2.59 4.81 8.33
C ARG A 18 -3.35 4.50 7.04
N PRO A 19 -3.45 3.22 6.64
CA PRO A 19 -4.24 2.83 5.47
C PRO A 19 -5.73 2.81 5.84
N ASP A 20 -6.52 3.55 5.08
CA ASP A 20 -7.99 3.49 5.08
C ASP A 20 -8.42 2.99 3.70
N LEU A 21 -8.61 1.67 3.59
CA LEU A 21 -8.80 0.99 2.31
C LEU A 21 -10.05 0.12 2.34
N GLU A 22 -10.84 0.23 1.27
CA GLU A 22 -12.10 -0.47 1.08
C GLU A 22 -12.11 -1.18 -0.28
N VAL A 23 -12.97 -2.20 -0.40
CA VAL A 23 -13.19 -2.91 -1.66
C VAL A 23 -14.63 -2.70 -2.11
N SER A 24 -14.78 -2.25 -3.34
CA SER A 24 -16.09 -2.06 -3.98
C SER A 24 -16.18 -2.86 -5.28
N PRO A 25 -17.36 -3.40 -5.63
CA PRO A 25 -17.57 -4.00 -6.94
C PRO A 25 -17.56 -2.94 -8.05
N LEU A 26 -16.95 -3.27 -9.19
CA LEU A 26 -17.00 -2.49 -10.42
C LEU A 26 -17.85 -3.24 -11.46
N ARG A 27 -18.97 -2.62 -11.86
CA ARG A 27 -19.81 -3.17 -12.93
C ARG A 27 -19.11 -3.01 -14.27
N ASP A 28 -19.28 -4.00 -15.14
CA ASP A 28 -18.81 -3.97 -16.54
C ASP A 28 -17.29 -3.78 -16.72
N ALA A 29 -16.49 -4.09 -15.70
CA ALA A 29 -15.04 -4.05 -15.74
C ALA A 29 -14.42 -5.45 -15.93
N ARG A 30 -13.26 -5.52 -16.59
CA ARG A 30 -12.47 -6.76 -16.71
C ARG A 30 -12.04 -7.32 -15.36
N GLU A 31 -11.69 -6.42 -14.45
CA GLU A 31 -11.41 -6.68 -13.04
C GLU A 31 -12.65 -6.20 -12.25
N PRO A 32 -13.52 -7.10 -11.76
CA PRO A 32 -14.86 -6.73 -11.30
C PRO A 32 -14.90 -6.10 -9.90
N PHE A 33 -13.74 -5.80 -9.31
CA PHE A 33 -13.61 -5.17 -8.00
C PHE A 33 -12.51 -4.11 -8.04
N VAL A 34 -12.57 -3.15 -7.13
CA VAL A 34 -11.53 -2.15 -6.91
C VAL A 34 -11.21 -2.04 -5.43
N LEU A 35 -9.93 -2.20 -5.11
CA LEU A 35 -9.38 -1.76 -3.83
C LEU A 35 -9.10 -0.26 -3.95
N HIS A 36 -9.72 0.54 -3.11
CA HIS A 36 -9.61 1.98 -3.15
C HIS A 36 -9.59 2.58 -1.75
N GLY A 37 -9.21 3.86 -1.66
CA GLY A 37 -9.17 4.59 -0.40
C GLY A 37 -7.94 5.46 -0.31
N ARG A 38 -7.45 5.71 0.90
CA ARG A 38 -6.34 6.63 1.15
C ARG A 38 -5.34 6.04 2.14
N VAL A 39 -4.06 6.28 1.87
CA VAL A 39 -2.98 6.00 2.82
C VAL A 39 -2.34 7.30 3.27
N ARG A 40 -2.30 7.54 4.58
CA ARG A 40 -1.57 8.65 5.17
C ARG A 40 -0.18 8.19 5.65
N GLN A 41 0.81 9.05 5.46
CA GLN A 41 2.19 8.89 5.92
C GLN A 41 2.55 10.02 6.89
N GLU A 42 2.97 9.63 8.09
CA GLU A 42 3.34 10.52 9.20
C GLU A 42 4.75 10.18 9.71
N ASP A 43 5.30 11.01 10.59
CA ASP A 43 6.59 10.83 11.27
C ASP A 43 7.81 10.73 10.34
N VAL A 44 7.72 11.34 9.15
CA VAL A 44 8.83 11.47 8.19
C VAL A 44 8.86 12.85 7.54
N PRO A 45 10.03 13.33 7.08
CA PRO A 45 10.14 14.60 6.38
C PRO A 45 9.30 14.69 5.09
N PRO A 46 8.96 15.91 4.64
CA PRO A 46 8.35 16.11 3.33
C PRO A 46 9.18 15.47 2.20
N GLY A 47 8.52 14.80 1.27
CA GLY A 47 9.17 14.14 0.13
C GLY A 47 9.79 12.77 0.44
N PHE A 48 9.62 12.24 1.65
CA PHE A 48 9.93 10.85 1.97
C PHE A 48 9.11 9.87 1.12
N ARG A 49 9.78 8.86 0.54
CA ARG A 49 9.16 7.92 -0.41
C ARG A 49 9.30 6.48 0.03
N SER A 50 8.26 5.71 -0.28
CA SER A 50 8.16 4.30 0.13
C SER A 50 7.39 3.49 -0.90
N SER A 51 7.89 2.30 -1.22
CA SER A 51 7.17 1.33 -2.05
C SER A 51 6.64 0.22 -1.14
N VAL A 52 5.41 0.40 -0.65
CA VAL A 52 4.83 -0.48 0.37
C VAL A 52 4.11 -1.65 -0.28
N PRO A 53 4.46 -2.91 0.04
CA PRO A 53 3.76 -4.06 -0.49
C PRO A 53 2.39 -4.23 0.17
N ILE A 54 1.38 -4.56 -0.62
CA ILE A 54 0.06 -4.95 -0.16
C ILE A 54 -0.25 -6.33 -0.72
N ARG A 55 -0.65 -7.26 0.16
CA ARG A 55 -1.03 -8.61 -0.21
C ARG A 55 -2.54 -8.79 -0.08
N LEU A 56 -3.12 -9.42 -1.09
CA LEU A 56 -4.55 -9.71 -1.18
C LEU A 56 -4.71 -11.22 -1.27
N GLU A 57 -5.44 -11.80 -0.33
CA GLU A 57 -5.84 -13.21 -0.36
C GLU A 57 -7.24 -13.34 -0.92
N PHE A 58 -7.48 -14.41 -1.66
CA PHE A 58 -8.80 -14.74 -2.21
C PHE A 58 -9.18 -16.14 -1.77
N ARG A 59 -10.48 -16.45 -1.83
CA ARG A 59 -10.99 -17.77 -1.46
C ARG A 59 -10.52 -18.87 -2.42
N ASP A 60 -10.69 -18.63 -3.73
CA ASP A 60 -10.52 -19.66 -4.78
C ASP A 60 -9.46 -19.25 -5.81
N ARG A 61 -8.48 -18.42 -5.44
CA ARG A 61 -7.42 -17.93 -6.32
C ARG A 61 -6.11 -17.74 -5.56
N ASP A 62 -5.00 -17.81 -6.28
CA ASP A 62 -3.69 -17.49 -5.72
C ASP A 62 -3.64 -16.04 -5.19
N PRO A 63 -2.96 -15.81 -4.05
CA PRO A 63 -2.82 -14.47 -3.51
C PRO A 63 -2.01 -13.59 -4.47
N ILE A 64 -2.38 -12.31 -4.55
CA ILE A 64 -1.61 -11.33 -5.31
C ILE A 64 -0.91 -10.35 -4.38
N VAL A 65 0.30 -9.96 -4.77
CA VAL A 65 1.03 -8.86 -4.14
C VAL A 65 1.10 -7.69 -5.14
N ARG A 66 0.81 -6.50 -4.65
CA ARG A 66 1.00 -5.23 -5.36
C ARG A 66 1.87 -4.30 -4.52
N ARG A 67 2.34 -3.21 -5.12
CA ARG A 67 3.11 -2.18 -4.42
C ARG A 67 2.41 -0.84 -4.59
N ILE A 68 2.23 -0.13 -3.49
CA ILE A 68 1.73 1.25 -3.48
C ILE A 68 2.94 2.16 -3.31
N LEU A 69 3.11 3.11 -4.22
CA LEU A 69 4.10 4.17 -4.06
C LEU A 69 3.50 5.26 -3.18
N ILE A 70 4.08 5.47 -2.01
CA ILE A 70 3.75 6.56 -1.10
C ILE A 70 4.87 7.58 -1.23
N ASP A 71 4.60 8.69 -1.92
CA ASP A 71 5.60 9.73 -2.24
C ASP A 71 5.25 11.11 -1.68
N ARG A 72 4.17 11.17 -0.90
CA ARG A 72 3.57 12.38 -0.32
C ARG A 72 2.80 12.00 0.96
N PRO A 73 2.44 12.97 1.82
CA PRO A 73 1.76 12.70 3.08
C PRO A 73 0.42 11.97 2.96
N GLU A 74 -0.30 12.12 1.85
CA GLU A 74 -1.54 11.39 1.57
C GLU A 74 -1.59 10.90 0.12
N VAL A 75 -1.80 9.60 -0.10
CA VAL A 75 -1.95 9.00 -1.42
C VAL A 75 -3.30 8.32 -1.55
N ASP A 76 -4.05 8.68 -2.59
CA ASP A 76 -5.25 7.93 -2.99
C ASP A 76 -4.84 6.65 -3.72
N VAL A 77 -5.46 5.55 -3.34
CA VAL A 77 -5.22 4.21 -3.90
C VAL A 77 -6.41 3.84 -4.77
N GLU A 78 -6.15 3.32 -5.95
CA GLU A 78 -7.16 2.73 -6.82
C GLU A 78 -6.51 1.57 -7.60
N ILE A 79 -6.85 0.34 -7.21
CA ILE A 79 -6.26 -0.87 -7.77
C ILE A 79 -7.40 -1.81 -8.18
N PRO A 80 -7.65 -2.00 -9.49
CA PRO A 80 -8.56 -3.02 -9.97
C PRO A 80 -8.06 -4.42 -9.60
N ILE A 81 -8.96 -5.28 -9.11
CA ILE A 81 -8.64 -6.63 -8.63
C ILE A 81 -9.65 -7.67 -9.15
N PRO A 82 -9.21 -8.93 -9.32
CA PRO A 82 -9.97 -9.95 -10.07
C PRO A 82 -11.11 -10.61 -9.30
N ALA A 83 -11.18 -10.37 -7.99
CA ALA A 83 -12.17 -10.94 -7.08
C ALA A 83 -12.18 -10.12 -5.78
N GLU A 84 -13.22 -10.29 -4.98
CA GLU A 84 -13.26 -9.76 -3.62
C GLU A 84 -12.23 -10.51 -2.75
N PRO A 85 -11.30 -9.80 -2.09
CA PRO A 85 -10.32 -10.43 -1.23
C PRO A 85 -10.96 -10.84 0.10
N THR A 86 -10.55 -12.00 0.61
CA THR A 86 -10.92 -12.46 1.96
C THR A 86 -10.06 -11.84 3.04
N ARG A 87 -8.85 -11.37 2.67
CA ARG A 87 -7.92 -10.69 3.57
C ARG A 87 -7.05 -9.71 2.79
N ILE A 88 -6.86 -8.54 3.38
CA ILE A 88 -5.96 -7.50 2.90
C ILE A 88 -4.88 -7.32 3.96
N GLU A 89 -3.62 -7.42 3.55
CA GLU A 89 -2.46 -7.24 4.43
C GLU A 89 -1.58 -6.13 3.88
N PHE A 90 -1.62 -4.98 4.54
CA PHE A 90 -0.80 -3.82 4.22
C PHE A 90 0.60 -3.99 4.83
N ASN A 91 1.63 -3.56 4.09
CA ASN A 91 3.04 -3.77 4.44
C ASN A 91 3.39 -5.25 4.65
N TYR A 92 2.95 -6.10 3.72
CA TYR A 92 3.15 -7.55 3.76
C TYR A 92 4.62 -7.92 4.01
N LEU A 93 4.84 -8.92 4.90
CA LEU A 93 6.16 -9.37 5.37
C LEU A 93 7.01 -8.26 6.01
N HIS A 94 6.39 -7.17 6.48
CA HIS A 94 7.09 -5.99 6.96
C HIS A 94 8.11 -5.46 5.93
N GLY A 95 7.74 -5.48 4.64
CA GLY A 95 8.62 -5.12 3.54
C GLY A 95 9.14 -3.68 3.57
N VAL A 96 8.52 -2.82 4.38
CA VAL A 96 9.01 -1.50 4.75
C VAL A 96 9.12 -1.42 6.28
N LEU A 97 10.24 -0.92 6.79
CA LEU A 97 10.42 -0.62 8.20
C LEU A 97 9.50 0.54 8.58
N ALA A 98 8.36 0.23 9.18
CA ALA A 98 7.31 1.20 9.45
C ALA A 98 6.42 0.75 10.60
N ARG A 99 5.67 1.71 11.17
CA ARG A 99 4.51 1.42 12.00
C ARG A 99 3.27 1.45 11.11
N VAL A 100 2.39 0.46 11.24
CA VAL A 100 1.07 0.47 10.60
C VAL A 100 0.03 0.62 11.69
N ARG A 101 -0.89 1.57 11.53
CA ARG A 101 -1.91 1.96 12.52
C ARG A 101 -3.29 1.97 11.91
#